data_AF-A0A7S4QB66-F1
#
_entry.id   AF-A0A7S4QB66-F1
#
_cell.length_a   1.000
_cell.length_b   1.000
_cell.length_c   1.000
_cell.angle_alpha   90.00
_cell.angle_beta   90.00
_cell.angle_gamma   90.00
#
_symmetry.space_group_name_H-M   'P 1'
#
loop_
_entity.id
_entity.type
_entity.pdbx_description
1 polymer ?
#
loop_
_entity_poly.entity_id
_entity_poly.type
_entity_poly.pdbx_seq_one_letter_code
_entity_poly.pdbx_strand_id
1 'polypeptide(L)'
;MAPGQCVAAVSGRGHGDAELIDHGPTAGQLGADALVKDLWENTEPESRRQAAAALGELGPAARIEGAHALVAAVVSDPEPSVRRAAARAIGLLRRAAGEASAGALATVLLKDDDAETRQRAAVSLGELGAGRVSEAGIQALVEAVCRDDSVGVREAASTALEGQGDLSVQPLLDSVASGASHQAVQRALSVLGLLASSEHADLIAHQPTAVFASFVHVQDDSVRAAVVDVFVALGARAGPSLPELIRIARNEEGDRRQLVAQAVALDALEALFQSRQALFHTPEGCRAASLLALHRSRSLAAPADAPDGRVPHTQGVRQAVSFLKRVPAARHRAALAHLEGPTLEGSGGCRHRPVRRVEGHLRQGGSNLAGAWEGFMGKCSRWSFEAAGGGRREPWGEC
;
A
#
# COMPACT_ATOMS: atom_id res chain seq x y z
N MET A 1 28.20 12.54 -44.34
CA MET A 1 26.93 12.99 -44.93
C MET A 1 25.95 11.83 -44.87
N ALA A 2 24.70 12.14 -44.55
CA ALA A 2 23.64 11.27 -44.10
C ALA A 2 23.12 10.26 -45.16
N PRO A 3 22.32 9.27 -44.73
CA PRO A 3 21.93 8.08 -45.48
C PRO A 3 20.61 8.28 -46.25
N GLY A 4 20.38 7.46 -47.28
CA GLY A 4 19.17 7.53 -48.10
C GLY A 4 18.75 6.16 -48.62
N GLN A 5 17.73 5.60 -47.96
CA GLN A 5 16.60 4.86 -48.55
C GLN A 5 16.89 3.75 -49.57
N CYS A 6 16.72 2.50 -49.12
CA CYS A 6 16.29 1.40 -49.99
C CYS A 6 15.06 0.71 -49.35
N VAL A 7 13.91 1.35 -49.46
CA VAL A 7 12.61 0.66 -49.46
C VAL A 7 12.19 0.58 -50.92
N ALA A 8 12.58 -0.49 -51.61
CA ALA A 8 12.14 -0.77 -52.96
C ALA A 8 10.91 -1.68 -52.90
N ALA A 9 9.74 -1.07 -53.04
CA ALA A 9 8.50 -1.77 -53.37
C ALA A 9 8.64 -2.42 -54.75
N VAL A 10 8.59 -3.75 -54.82
CA VAL A 10 8.51 -4.49 -56.08
C VAL A 10 7.06 -4.55 -56.52
N SER A 11 6.64 -3.62 -57.39
CA SER A 11 5.39 -3.77 -58.15
C SER A 11 5.68 -4.58 -59.41
N GLY A 12 5.07 -5.75 -59.50
CA GLY A 12 5.35 -6.75 -60.52
C GLY A 12 4.98 -6.35 -61.95
N ARG A 13 5.68 -7.00 -62.89
CA ARG A 13 5.14 -7.41 -64.18
C ARG A 13 6.03 -8.52 -64.74
N GLY A 14 5.51 -9.73 -64.75
CA GLY A 14 6.15 -10.91 -65.33
C GLY A 14 5.28 -12.14 -65.10
N HIS A 15 4.56 -12.56 -66.15
CA HIS A 15 3.85 -13.83 -66.19
C HIS A 15 4.85 -14.99 -66.22
N GLY A 16 4.67 -15.95 -65.31
CA GLY A 16 5.44 -17.18 -65.23
C GLY A 16 5.43 -17.69 -63.80
N ASP A 17 4.90 -18.89 -63.61
CA ASP A 17 4.69 -19.57 -62.32
C ASP A 17 6.01 -19.79 -61.55
N ALA A 18 6.53 -18.76 -60.90
CA ALA A 18 7.55 -18.86 -59.88
C ALA A 18 6.84 -18.77 -58.52
N GLU A 19 6.86 -19.87 -57.77
CA GLU A 19 6.52 -19.88 -56.35
C GLU A 19 7.16 -18.66 -55.68
N LEU A 20 6.31 -17.76 -55.18
CA LEU A 20 6.72 -16.67 -54.33
C LEU A 20 7.17 -17.33 -53.01
N ILE A 21 8.41 -17.81 -52.95
CA ILE A 21 9.01 -18.32 -51.72
C ILE A 21 9.04 -17.12 -50.77
N ASP A 22 8.14 -17.12 -49.80
CA ASP A 22 8.12 -16.16 -48.71
C ASP A 22 9.41 -16.32 -47.91
N HIS A 23 10.46 -15.60 -48.33
CA HIS A 23 11.74 -15.53 -47.63
C HIS A 23 11.65 -14.66 -46.37
N GLY A 24 10.49 -14.10 -46.01
CA GLY A 24 10.31 -13.26 -44.83
C GLY A 24 10.82 -13.92 -43.53
N PRO A 25 10.46 -15.18 -43.22
CA PRO A 25 10.96 -15.89 -42.05
C PRO A 25 12.47 -16.17 -42.12
N THR A 26 12.98 -16.53 -43.30
CA THR A 26 14.38 -16.93 -43.51
C THR A 26 15.34 -15.73 -43.48
N ALA A 27 14.92 -14.59 -44.01
CA ALA A 27 15.67 -13.33 -43.95
C ALA A 27 15.71 -12.78 -42.51
N GLY A 28 14.60 -12.88 -41.77
CA GLY A 28 14.57 -12.58 -40.34
C GLY A 28 15.47 -13.49 -39.53
N GLN A 29 15.53 -14.78 -39.88
CA GLN A 29 16.40 -15.77 -39.25
C GLN A 29 17.90 -15.43 -39.42
N LEU A 30 18.32 -15.19 -40.66
CA LEU A 30 19.70 -14.80 -40.99
C LEU A 30 20.09 -13.47 -40.35
N GLY A 31 19.15 -12.52 -40.26
CA GLY A 31 19.34 -11.26 -39.55
C GLY A 31 19.56 -11.45 -38.06
N ALA A 32 18.75 -12.27 -37.39
CA ALA A 32 18.92 -12.56 -35.96
C ALA A 32 20.25 -13.26 -35.67
N ASP A 33 20.66 -14.23 -36.49
CA ASP A 33 21.93 -14.94 -36.32
C ASP A 33 23.14 -14.01 -36.47
N ALA A 34 23.09 -13.10 -37.44
CA ALA A 34 24.14 -12.08 -37.62
C ALA A 34 24.24 -11.15 -36.41
N LEU A 35 23.10 -10.70 -35.87
CA LEU A 35 23.06 -9.84 -34.68
C LEU A 35 23.55 -10.56 -33.42
N VAL A 36 23.22 -11.85 -33.25
CA VAL A 36 23.76 -12.68 -32.17
C VAL A 36 25.28 -12.76 -32.28
N LYS A 37 25.80 -13.00 -33.48
CA LYS A 37 27.24 -13.05 -33.73
C LYS A 37 27.92 -11.71 -33.40
N ASP A 38 27.35 -10.60 -33.87
CA ASP A 38 27.87 -9.26 -33.58
C ASP A 38 27.86 -8.95 -32.08
N LEU A 39 26.84 -9.40 -31.35
CA LEU A 39 26.78 -9.22 -29.90
C LEU A 39 27.89 -9.99 -29.16
N TRP A 40 28.39 -11.10 -29.69
CA TRP A 40 29.38 -11.95 -29.02
C TRP A 40 30.82 -11.64 -29.45
N GLU A 41 31.04 -11.46 -30.74
CA GLU A 41 32.38 -11.44 -31.33
C GLU A 41 32.89 -10.02 -31.58
N ASN A 42 32.02 -9.01 -31.60
CA ASN A 42 32.43 -7.66 -31.96
C ASN A 42 33.19 -6.96 -30.83
N THR A 43 34.37 -6.45 -31.14
CA THR A 43 35.23 -5.75 -30.19
C THR A 43 34.68 -4.38 -29.81
N GLU A 44 33.96 -3.73 -30.73
CA GLU A 44 33.43 -2.38 -30.54
C GLU A 44 32.14 -2.40 -29.69
N PRO A 45 32.14 -1.76 -28.51
CA PRO A 45 30.98 -1.79 -27.63
C PRO A 45 29.73 -1.16 -28.24
N GLU A 46 29.89 -0.13 -29.08
CA GLU A 46 28.78 0.52 -29.76
C GLU A 46 28.08 -0.43 -30.74
N SER A 47 28.83 -1.26 -31.47
CA SER A 47 28.28 -2.28 -32.36
C SER A 47 27.52 -3.35 -31.57
N ARG A 48 28.08 -3.82 -30.44
CA ARG A 48 27.39 -4.76 -29.54
C ARG A 48 26.10 -4.17 -28.97
N ARG A 49 26.12 -2.89 -28.57
CA ARG A 49 24.95 -2.16 -28.07
C ARG A 49 23.85 -2.08 -29.12
N GLN A 50 24.21 -1.75 -30.36
CA GLN A 50 23.27 -1.72 -31.49
C GLN A 50 22.72 -3.11 -31.81
N ALA A 51 23.56 -4.14 -31.77
CA ALA A 51 23.12 -5.53 -31.96
C ALA A 51 22.09 -5.95 -30.90
N ALA A 52 22.35 -5.66 -29.63
CA ALA A 52 21.40 -5.91 -28.55
C ALA A 52 20.07 -5.16 -28.74
N ALA A 53 20.13 -3.88 -29.11
CA ALA A 53 18.93 -3.07 -29.37
C ALA A 53 18.10 -3.64 -30.54
N ALA A 54 18.76 -3.99 -31.65
CA ALA A 54 18.12 -4.57 -32.82
C ALA A 54 17.46 -5.93 -32.51
N LEU A 55 18.11 -6.78 -31.71
CA LEU A 55 17.51 -8.03 -31.23
C LEU A 55 16.23 -7.78 -30.42
N GLY A 56 16.17 -6.73 -29.60
CA GLY A 56 14.95 -6.33 -28.91
C GLY A 56 13.83 -5.87 -29.85
N GLU A 57 14.17 -5.09 -30.87
CA GLU A 57 13.21 -4.59 -31.88
C GLU A 57 12.66 -5.69 -32.78
N LEU A 58 13.43 -6.76 -33.01
CA LEU A 58 12.95 -7.95 -33.72
C LEU A 58 11.82 -8.68 -32.96
N GLY A 59 11.71 -8.48 -31.65
CA GLY A 59 10.67 -9.12 -30.84
C GLY A 59 10.75 -10.65 -30.97
N PRO A 60 9.62 -11.35 -31.23
CA PRO A 60 9.61 -12.81 -31.41
C PRO A 60 10.56 -13.33 -32.50
N ALA A 61 10.92 -12.51 -33.50
CA ALA A 61 11.84 -12.91 -34.55
C ALA A 61 13.30 -13.03 -34.08
N ALA A 62 13.63 -12.52 -32.88
CA ALA A 62 14.94 -12.71 -32.25
C ALA A 62 15.21 -14.18 -31.88
N ARG A 63 14.14 -14.99 -31.75
CA ARG A 63 14.18 -16.40 -31.35
C ARG A 63 14.87 -16.63 -29.99
N ILE A 64 14.99 -17.90 -29.63
CA ILE A 64 15.57 -18.34 -28.36
C ILE A 64 17.06 -18.00 -28.31
N GLU A 65 17.76 -18.13 -29.43
CA GLU A 65 19.18 -17.81 -29.54
C GLU A 65 19.45 -16.32 -29.27
N GLY A 66 18.63 -15.43 -29.83
CA GLY A 66 18.69 -14.00 -29.54
C GLY A 66 18.42 -13.69 -28.07
N ALA A 67 17.39 -14.31 -27.47
CA ALA A 67 17.10 -14.15 -26.06
C ALA A 67 18.27 -14.64 -25.17
N HIS A 68 18.87 -15.79 -25.48
CA HIS A 68 20.04 -16.30 -24.75
C HIS A 68 21.26 -15.38 -24.88
N ALA A 69 21.50 -14.84 -26.07
CA ALA A 69 22.58 -13.89 -26.31
C ALA A 69 22.39 -12.61 -25.48
N LEU A 70 21.16 -12.09 -25.42
CA LEU A 70 20.82 -10.94 -24.58
C LEU A 70 20.98 -11.24 -23.09
N VAL A 71 20.60 -12.44 -22.63
CA VAL A 71 20.81 -12.88 -21.24
C VAL A 71 22.30 -12.96 -20.89
N ALA A 72 23.15 -13.44 -21.79
CA ALA A 72 24.58 -13.44 -21.57
C ALA A 72 25.14 -12.00 -21.51
N ALA A 73 24.74 -11.15 -22.45
CA ALA A 73 25.19 -9.77 -22.54
C ALA A 73 24.78 -8.94 -21.32
N VAL A 74 23.54 -9.09 -20.82
CA VAL A 74 23.06 -8.31 -19.67
C VAL A 74 23.82 -8.62 -18.38
N VAL A 75 24.32 -9.85 -18.23
CA VAL A 75 25.02 -10.30 -17.01
C VAL A 75 26.53 -10.08 -17.09
N SER A 76 27.13 -10.18 -18.27
CA SER A 76 28.59 -10.32 -18.39
C SER A 76 29.28 -9.36 -19.34
N ASP A 77 28.55 -8.51 -20.09
CA ASP A 77 29.23 -7.54 -20.97
C ASP A 77 30.00 -6.51 -20.11
N PRO A 78 31.29 -6.25 -20.41
CA PRO A 78 32.09 -5.29 -19.66
C PRO A 78 31.53 -3.87 -19.74
N GLU A 79 30.86 -3.52 -20.85
CA GLU A 79 30.38 -2.18 -21.12
C GLU A 79 28.95 -1.96 -20.57
N PRO A 80 28.74 -1.02 -19.62
CA PRO A 80 27.41 -0.76 -19.06
C PRO A 80 26.38 -0.32 -20.09
N SER A 81 26.80 0.38 -21.16
CA SER A 81 25.89 0.76 -22.24
C SER A 81 25.32 -0.44 -23.01
N VAL A 82 26.11 -1.52 -23.16
CA VAL A 82 25.64 -2.77 -23.76
C VAL A 82 24.72 -3.51 -22.80
N ARG A 83 25.07 -3.61 -21.51
CA ARG A 83 24.20 -4.24 -20.50
C ARG A 83 22.84 -3.56 -20.41
N ARG A 84 22.80 -2.22 -20.42
CA ARG A 84 21.54 -1.44 -20.48
C ARG A 84 20.72 -1.77 -21.73
N ALA A 85 21.36 -1.82 -22.90
CA ALA A 85 20.67 -2.16 -24.15
C ALA A 85 20.11 -3.60 -24.11
N ALA A 86 20.89 -4.55 -23.58
CA ALA A 86 20.46 -5.93 -23.43
C ALA A 86 19.29 -6.07 -22.45
N ALA A 87 19.36 -5.41 -21.28
CA ALA A 87 18.25 -5.37 -20.33
C ALA A 87 16.97 -4.82 -20.98
N ARG A 88 17.06 -3.71 -21.71
CA ARG A 88 15.93 -3.13 -22.42
C ARG A 88 15.37 -4.08 -23.48
N ALA A 89 16.24 -4.70 -24.28
CA ALA A 89 15.85 -5.64 -25.32
C ALA A 89 15.09 -6.83 -24.73
N ILE A 90 15.54 -7.39 -23.60
CA ILE A 90 14.83 -8.45 -22.88
C ILE A 90 13.41 -8.01 -22.48
N GLY A 91 13.25 -6.79 -21.97
CA GLY A 91 11.93 -6.23 -21.65
C GLY A 91 11.02 -6.11 -22.88
N LEU A 92 11.56 -5.68 -24.02
CA LEU A 92 10.84 -5.59 -25.30
C LEU A 92 10.42 -6.95 -25.86
N LEU A 93 11.22 -8.00 -25.65
CA LEU A 93 10.85 -9.37 -26.04
C LEU A 93 9.62 -9.88 -25.27
N ARG A 94 9.36 -9.36 -24.06
CA ARG A 94 8.23 -9.74 -23.20
C ARG A 94 8.13 -11.26 -23.07
N ARG A 95 7.05 -11.86 -23.60
CA ARG A 95 6.80 -13.31 -23.56
C ARG A 95 7.84 -14.13 -24.32
N ALA A 96 8.51 -13.54 -25.32
CA ALA A 96 9.54 -14.22 -26.13
C ALA A 96 10.92 -14.25 -25.43
N ALA A 97 11.09 -13.56 -24.31
CA ALA A 97 12.37 -13.49 -23.59
C ALA A 97 12.79 -14.82 -22.94
N GLY A 98 11.86 -15.76 -22.76
CA GLY A 98 12.12 -17.03 -22.09
C GLY A 98 12.28 -16.92 -20.56
N GLU A 99 12.34 -18.07 -19.89
CA GLU A 99 12.32 -18.15 -18.41
C GLU A 99 13.62 -17.64 -17.75
N ALA A 100 14.76 -17.81 -18.41
CA ALA A 100 16.06 -17.38 -17.89
C ALA A 100 16.19 -15.85 -17.77
N SER A 101 15.42 -15.11 -18.58
CA SER A 101 15.48 -13.65 -18.64
C SER A 101 15.11 -12.97 -17.33
N ALA A 102 14.07 -13.43 -16.64
CA ALA A 102 13.66 -12.84 -15.36
C ALA A 102 14.74 -13.02 -14.29
N GLY A 103 15.37 -14.20 -14.21
CA GLY A 103 16.44 -14.47 -13.25
C GLY A 103 17.72 -13.66 -13.53
N ALA A 104 18.06 -13.48 -14.80
CA ALA A 104 19.19 -12.65 -15.21
C ALA A 104 18.97 -11.18 -14.85
N LEU A 105 17.80 -10.62 -15.18
CA LEU A 105 17.45 -9.24 -14.81
C LEU A 105 17.40 -9.05 -13.29
N ALA A 106 16.88 -10.01 -12.54
CA ALA A 106 16.88 -9.97 -11.07
C ALA A 106 18.31 -9.96 -10.49
N THR A 107 19.22 -10.74 -11.09
CA THR A 107 20.64 -10.75 -10.68
C THR A 107 21.29 -9.39 -10.94
N VAL A 108 21.06 -8.82 -12.12
CA VAL A 108 21.60 -7.51 -12.52
C VAL A 108 21.03 -6.40 -11.63
N LEU A 109 19.72 -6.42 -11.36
CA LEU A 109 19.07 -5.48 -10.45
C LEU A 109 19.70 -5.45 -9.05
N LEU A 110 20.23 -6.58 -8.56
CA LEU A 110 20.77 -6.66 -7.21
C LEU A 110 22.29 -6.45 -7.13
N LYS A 111 23.02 -6.70 -8.21
CA LYS A 111 24.48 -6.85 -8.16
C LYS A 111 25.26 -5.98 -9.13
N ASP A 112 24.61 -5.35 -10.10
CA ASP A 112 25.33 -4.50 -11.06
C ASP A 112 25.80 -3.21 -10.40
N ASP A 113 27.05 -2.83 -10.63
CA ASP A 113 27.63 -1.61 -10.06
C ASP A 113 26.99 -0.34 -10.67
N ASP A 114 26.53 -0.41 -11.92
CA ASP A 114 25.95 0.73 -12.64
C ASP A 114 24.46 0.91 -12.33
N ALA A 115 24.13 2.05 -11.71
CA ALA A 115 22.76 2.35 -11.27
C ALA A 115 21.77 2.45 -12.44
N GLU A 116 22.20 2.93 -13.62
CA GLU A 116 21.32 2.98 -14.79
C GLU A 116 21.03 1.57 -15.35
N THR A 117 22.00 0.66 -15.27
CA THR A 117 21.82 -0.76 -15.61
C THR A 117 20.85 -1.44 -14.66
N ARG A 118 21.01 -1.24 -13.34
CA ARG A 118 20.03 -1.72 -12.35
C ARG A 118 18.63 -1.17 -12.58
N GLN A 119 18.52 0.14 -12.84
CA GLN A 119 17.24 0.78 -13.13
C GLN A 119 16.59 0.17 -14.36
N ARG A 120 17.36 -0.06 -15.43
CA ARG A 120 16.83 -0.69 -16.64
C ARG A 120 16.38 -2.12 -16.37
N ALA A 121 17.11 -2.87 -15.56
CA ALA A 121 16.72 -4.22 -15.17
C ALA A 121 15.38 -4.24 -14.42
N ALA A 122 15.16 -3.31 -13.48
CA ALA A 122 13.87 -3.16 -12.80
C ALA A 122 12.71 -2.85 -13.78
N VAL A 123 12.90 -1.90 -14.69
CA VAL A 123 11.88 -1.57 -15.71
C VAL A 123 11.56 -2.80 -16.55
N SER A 124 12.59 -3.50 -17.05
CA SER A 124 12.40 -4.68 -17.89
C SER A 124 11.69 -5.82 -17.17
N LEU A 125 11.95 -6.02 -15.87
CA LEU A 125 11.19 -6.98 -15.06
C LEU A 125 9.69 -6.64 -15.01
N GLY A 126 9.34 -5.36 -14.92
CA GLY A 126 7.96 -4.89 -15.05
C GLY A 126 7.36 -5.18 -16.43
N GLU A 127 8.13 -4.96 -17.51
CA GLU A 127 7.69 -5.14 -18.90
C GLU A 127 7.44 -6.61 -19.31
N LEU A 128 8.11 -7.58 -18.67
CA LEU A 128 7.87 -9.01 -18.89
C LEU A 128 6.41 -9.41 -18.57
N GLY A 129 5.75 -8.66 -17.68
CA GLY A 129 4.36 -8.81 -17.30
C GLY A 129 4.12 -9.79 -16.15
N ALA A 130 2.94 -9.67 -15.53
CA ALA A 130 2.53 -10.46 -14.38
C ALA A 130 2.60 -11.97 -14.64
N GLY A 131 3.14 -12.71 -13.66
CA GLY A 131 3.24 -14.18 -13.70
C GLY A 131 4.41 -14.73 -14.53
N ARG A 132 5.27 -13.87 -15.08
CA ARG A 132 6.53 -14.27 -15.75
C ARG A 132 7.77 -13.98 -14.92
N VAL A 133 7.63 -13.11 -13.93
CA VAL A 133 8.66 -12.87 -12.92
C VAL A 133 8.51 -13.96 -11.86
N SER A 134 9.59 -14.69 -11.60
CA SER A 134 9.62 -15.68 -10.52
C SER A 134 9.54 -14.98 -9.16
N GLU A 135 9.20 -15.74 -8.11
CA GLU A 135 9.21 -15.24 -6.73
C GLU A 135 10.55 -14.56 -6.37
N ALA A 136 11.67 -15.14 -6.82
CA ALA A 136 13.00 -14.54 -6.65
C ALA A 136 13.15 -13.18 -7.36
N GLY A 137 12.51 -12.99 -8.52
CA GLY A 137 12.50 -11.70 -9.21
C GLY A 137 11.64 -10.66 -8.51
N ILE A 138 10.50 -11.06 -7.93
CA ILE A 138 9.68 -10.16 -7.09
C ILE A 138 10.45 -9.78 -5.83
N GLN A 139 11.11 -10.74 -5.19
CA GLN A 139 11.95 -10.47 -4.02
C GLN A 139 13.11 -9.51 -4.36
N ALA A 140 13.70 -9.64 -5.54
CA ALA A 140 14.72 -8.71 -6.01
C ALA A 140 14.18 -7.28 -6.19
N LEU A 141 12.96 -7.13 -6.71
CA LEU A 141 12.29 -5.83 -6.81
C LEU A 141 11.99 -5.22 -5.43
N VAL A 142 11.51 -6.01 -4.48
CA VAL A 142 11.27 -5.57 -3.09
C VAL A 142 12.58 -5.13 -2.43
N GLU A 143 13.65 -5.92 -2.60
CA GLU A 143 14.98 -5.59 -2.11
C GLU A 143 15.48 -4.26 -2.68
N ALA A 144 15.32 -4.05 -3.99
CA ALA A 144 15.71 -2.82 -4.67
C ALA A 144 14.93 -1.60 -4.15
N VAL A 145 13.60 -1.70 -3.98
CA VAL A 145 12.79 -0.62 -3.38
C VAL A 145 13.29 -0.28 -1.97
N CYS A 146 13.57 -1.31 -1.16
CA CYS A 146 13.94 -1.12 0.23
C CYS A 146 15.36 -0.56 0.41
N ARG A 147 16.33 -1.08 -0.36
CA ARG A 147 17.76 -0.93 -0.05
C ARG A 147 18.62 -0.31 -1.15
N ASP A 148 18.14 -0.13 -2.39
CA ASP A 148 18.99 0.48 -3.41
C ASP A 148 19.27 1.96 -3.10
N ASP A 149 20.52 2.39 -3.33
CA ASP A 149 20.97 3.76 -3.09
C ASP A 149 20.38 4.76 -4.10
N SER A 150 20.16 4.33 -5.35
CA SER A 150 19.67 5.17 -6.43
C SER A 150 18.15 5.36 -6.35
N VAL A 151 17.71 6.62 -6.32
CA VAL A 151 16.28 6.99 -6.37
C VAL A 151 15.62 6.41 -7.62
N GLY A 152 16.29 6.51 -8.78
CA GLY A 152 15.75 6.04 -10.05
C GLY A 152 15.55 4.52 -10.10
N VAL A 153 16.41 3.75 -9.43
CA VAL A 153 16.24 2.29 -9.31
C VAL A 153 15.05 1.97 -8.42
N ARG A 154 14.93 2.65 -7.27
CA ARG A 154 13.79 2.45 -6.34
C ARG A 154 12.45 2.76 -7.00
N GLU A 155 12.35 3.86 -7.74
CA GLU A 155 11.14 4.23 -8.47
C GLU A 155 10.79 3.21 -9.56
N ALA A 156 11.78 2.79 -10.36
CA ALA A 156 11.58 1.76 -11.37
C ALA A 156 11.11 0.43 -10.76
N ALA A 157 11.71 0.02 -9.64
CA ALA A 157 11.32 -1.19 -8.93
C ALA A 157 9.91 -1.08 -8.33
N SER A 158 9.54 0.09 -7.80
CA SER A 158 8.17 0.38 -7.32
C SER A 158 7.14 0.24 -8.44
N THR A 159 7.38 0.86 -9.61
CA THR A 159 6.48 0.75 -10.77
C THR A 159 6.40 -0.68 -11.29
N ALA A 160 7.52 -1.41 -11.29
CA ALA A 160 7.52 -2.82 -11.68
C ALA A 160 6.68 -3.68 -10.72
N LEU A 161 6.80 -3.49 -9.41
CA LEU A 161 5.97 -4.18 -8.40
C LEU A 161 4.49 -3.86 -8.56
N GLU A 162 4.14 -2.60 -8.83
CA GLU A 162 2.75 -2.21 -9.13
C GLU A 162 2.22 -2.98 -10.35
N GLY A 163 3.02 -3.09 -11.42
CA GLY A 163 2.68 -3.85 -12.62
C GLY A 163 2.57 -5.37 -12.42
N GLN A 164 3.20 -5.93 -11.38
CA GLN A 164 3.04 -7.34 -11.00
C GLN A 164 1.77 -7.59 -10.15
N GLY A 165 1.19 -6.54 -9.56
CA GLY A 165 -0.08 -6.59 -8.85
C GLY A 165 -0.09 -7.49 -7.61
N ASP A 166 -1.05 -8.42 -7.55
CA ASP A 166 -1.29 -9.32 -6.41
C ASP A 166 -0.05 -10.08 -5.94
N LEU A 167 0.84 -10.46 -6.88
CA LEU A 167 2.05 -11.21 -6.57
C LEU A 167 3.04 -10.40 -5.72
N SER A 168 2.95 -9.07 -5.74
CA SER A 168 3.79 -8.16 -4.96
C SER A 168 3.30 -7.98 -3.52
N VAL A 169 2.03 -8.28 -3.22
CA VAL A 169 1.41 -7.93 -1.93
C VAL A 169 2.06 -8.71 -0.78
N GLN A 170 2.19 -10.03 -0.87
CA GLN A 170 2.77 -10.83 0.23
C GLN A 170 4.24 -10.48 0.49
N PRO A 171 5.13 -10.42 -0.51
CA PRO A 171 6.54 -10.09 -0.27
C PRO A 171 6.74 -8.69 0.33
N LEU A 172 5.89 -7.72 -0.04
CA LEU A 172 5.91 -6.38 0.56
C LEU A 172 5.47 -6.41 2.03
N LEU A 173 4.42 -7.17 2.35
CA LEU A 173 3.95 -7.33 3.74
C LEU A 173 5.00 -8.04 4.61
N ASP A 174 5.66 -9.08 4.08
CA ASP A 174 6.75 -9.77 4.77
C ASP A 174 7.95 -8.84 5.00
N SER A 175 8.29 -8.00 4.02
CA SER A 175 9.34 -6.99 4.16
C SER A 175 8.98 -5.97 5.25
N VAL A 176 7.72 -5.53 5.32
CA VAL A 176 7.24 -4.61 6.37
C VAL A 176 7.32 -5.29 7.75
N ALA A 177 6.90 -6.55 7.85
CA ALA A 177 6.92 -7.31 9.10
C ALA A 177 8.34 -7.62 9.59
N SER A 178 9.31 -7.81 8.68
CA SER A 178 10.71 -8.07 9.02
C SER A 178 11.41 -6.89 9.71
N GLY A 179 10.89 -5.67 9.56
CA GLY A 179 11.33 -4.50 10.32
C GLY A 179 12.78 -4.07 10.09
N ALA A 180 13.36 -4.35 8.91
CA ALA A 180 14.80 -4.18 8.68
C ALA A 180 15.35 -2.75 8.92
N SER A 181 14.65 -1.71 8.46
CA SER A 181 14.97 -0.31 8.75
C SER A 181 13.74 0.58 8.58
N HIS A 182 13.69 1.74 9.27
CA HIS A 182 12.57 2.68 9.14
C HIS A 182 12.35 3.13 7.68
N GLN A 183 13.43 3.37 6.93
CA GLN A 183 13.36 3.73 5.52
C GLN A 183 12.84 2.59 4.65
N ALA A 184 13.31 1.36 4.87
CA ALA A 184 12.83 0.20 4.11
C ALA A 184 11.34 -0.04 4.36
N VAL A 185 10.90 0.03 5.63
CA VAL A 185 9.49 -0.10 6.01
C VAL A 185 8.64 1.01 5.37
N GLN A 186 9.08 2.27 5.45
CA GLN A 186 8.37 3.39 4.84
C GLN A 186 8.23 3.23 3.32
N ARG A 187 9.29 2.80 2.62
CA ARG A 187 9.27 2.59 1.17
C ARG A 187 8.35 1.43 0.78
N ALA A 188 8.42 0.30 1.49
CA ALA A 188 7.53 -0.83 1.26
C ALA A 188 6.06 -0.45 1.50
N LEU A 189 5.76 0.29 2.58
CA LEU A 189 4.42 0.83 2.84
C LEU A 189 3.95 1.79 1.74
N SER A 190 4.85 2.60 1.17
CA SER A 190 4.51 3.50 0.06
C SER A 190 4.02 2.72 -1.16
N VAL A 191 4.69 1.62 -1.52
CA VAL A 191 4.24 0.74 -2.61
C VAL A 191 2.92 0.04 -2.27
N LEU A 192 2.76 -0.42 -1.03
CA LEU A 192 1.48 -0.98 -0.57
C LEU A 192 0.33 0.05 -0.65
N GLY A 193 0.60 1.34 -0.42
CA GLY A 193 -0.39 2.41 -0.59
C GLY A 193 -0.83 2.59 -2.04
N LEU A 194 0.09 2.46 -3.00
CA LEU A 194 -0.24 2.45 -4.43
C LEU A 194 -1.11 1.23 -4.78
N LEU A 195 -0.72 0.04 -4.32
CA LEU A 195 -1.50 -1.19 -4.53
C LEU A 195 -2.88 -1.12 -3.84
N ALA A 196 -2.98 -0.50 -2.67
CA ALA A 196 -4.24 -0.27 -1.96
C ALA A 196 -5.18 0.68 -2.70
N SER A 197 -4.66 1.55 -3.58
CA SER A 197 -5.47 2.40 -4.44
C SER A 197 -5.98 1.68 -5.70
N SER A 198 -5.48 0.46 -5.97
CA SER A 198 -5.77 -0.33 -7.16
C SER A 198 -6.81 -1.44 -6.90
N GLU A 199 -6.95 -2.39 -7.83
CA GLU A 199 -7.84 -3.56 -7.67
C GLU A 199 -7.35 -4.54 -6.59
N HIS A 200 -6.06 -4.55 -6.29
CA HIS A 200 -5.40 -5.47 -5.34
C HIS A 200 -5.66 -5.14 -3.85
N ALA A 201 -6.38 -4.05 -3.57
CA ALA A 201 -6.59 -3.54 -2.22
C ALA A 201 -7.35 -4.52 -1.30
N ASP A 202 -8.18 -5.40 -1.87
CA ASP A 202 -8.90 -6.39 -1.08
C ASP A 202 -7.93 -7.40 -0.43
N LEU A 203 -6.82 -7.77 -1.07
CA LEU A 203 -5.81 -8.64 -0.45
C LEU A 203 -5.16 -7.98 0.77
N ILE A 204 -4.81 -6.70 0.66
CA ILE A 204 -4.23 -5.92 1.75
C ILE A 204 -5.23 -5.78 2.90
N ALA A 205 -6.49 -5.49 2.59
CA ALA A 205 -7.54 -5.35 3.59
C ALA A 205 -7.76 -6.61 4.44
N HIS A 206 -7.60 -7.80 3.86
CA HIS A 206 -7.76 -9.08 4.57
C HIS A 206 -6.53 -9.50 5.38
N GLN A 207 -5.42 -8.77 5.29
CA GLN A 207 -4.19 -9.06 6.03
C GLN A 207 -3.69 -7.85 6.84
N PRO A 208 -4.51 -7.33 7.75
CA PRO A 208 -4.17 -6.10 8.46
C PRO A 208 -3.03 -6.28 9.47
N THR A 209 -2.78 -7.52 9.94
CA THR A 209 -1.75 -7.84 10.93
C THR A 209 -0.35 -7.45 10.50
N ALA A 210 0.01 -7.65 9.23
CA ALA A 210 1.32 -7.28 8.72
C ALA A 210 1.52 -5.76 8.62
N VAL A 211 0.47 -5.01 8.27
CA VAL A 211 0.51 -3.53 8.34
C VAL A 211 0.65 -3.07 9.78
N PHE A 212 -0.02 -3.73 10.73
CA PHE A 212 0.13 -3.42 12.16
C PHE A 212 1.50 -3.80 12.74
N ALA A 213 2.22 -4.77 12.18
CA ALA A 213 3.58 -5.07 12.60
C ALA A 213 4.51 -3.85 12.46
N SER A 214 4.25 -2.98 11.48
CA SER A 214 4.98 -1.71 11.31
C SER A 214 4.79 -0.72 12.46
N PHE A 215 3.78 -0.91 13.32
CA PHE A 215 3.51 -0.02 14.46
C PHE A 215 4.60 -0.08 15.53
N VAL A 216 5.55 -1.02 15.44
CA VAL A 216 6.77 -1.00 16.26
C VAL A 216 7.73 0.11 15.80
N HIS A 217 7.68 0.49 14.51
CA HIS A 217 8.61 1.42 13.87
C HIS A 217 8.08 2.86 13.75
N VAL A 218 6.87 3.15 14.25
CA VAL A 218 6.17 4.46 14.17
C VAL A 218 6.77 5.59 15.01
N GLN A 219 7.90 5.34 15.69
CA GLN A 219 8.71 6.43 16.25
C GLN A 219 9.24 7.35 15.14
N ASP A 220 9.34 6.84 13.91
CA ASP A 220 9.63 7.63 12.71
C ASP A 220 8.33 8.22 12.14
N ASP A 221 8.30 9.55 12.00
CA ASP A 221 7.15 10.29 11.46
C ASP A 221 6.80 9.87 10.02
N SER A 222 7.80 9.46 9.23
CA SER A 222 7.63 9.03 7.85
C SER A 222 6.93 7.67 7.77
N VAL A 223 7.27 6.76 8.69
CA VAL A 223 6.59 5.46 8.81
C VAL A 223 5.15 5.66 9.26
N ARG A 224 4.91 6.55 10.24
CA ARG A 224 3.56 6.89 10.70
C ARG A 224 2.69 7.43 9.55
N ALA A 225 3.21 8.38 8.78
CA ALA A 225 2.50 8.94 7.63
C ALA A 225 2.17 7.85 6.59
N ALA A 226 3.16 7.02 6.22
CA ALA A 226 2.97 5.96 5.24
C ALA A 226 1.91 4.94 5.68
N VAL A 227 1.86 4.56 6.96
CA VAL A 227 0.81 3.68 7.50
C VAL A 227 -0.58 4.29 7.31
N VAL A 228 -0.74 5.57 7.67
CA VAL A 228 -2.02 6.28 7.51
C VAL A 228 -2.41 6.35 6.04
N ASP A 229 -1.46 6.63 5.14
CA ASP A 229 -1.70 6.69 3.70
C ASP A 229 -2.20 5.35 3.14
N VAL A 230 -1.67 4.21 3.61
CA VAL A 230 -2.20 2.88 3.24
C VAL A 230 -3.67 2.75 3.62
N PHE A 231 -4.04 3.11 4.86
CA PHE A 231 -5.45 3.03 5.29
C PHE A 231 -6.36 3.98 4.51
N VAL A 232 -5.89 5.20 4.23
CA VAL A 232 -6.63 6.16 3.41
C VAL A 232 -6.84 5.63 2.00
N ALA A 233 -5.81 5.02 1.40
CA ALA A 233 -5.88 4.38 0.09
C ALA A 233 -6.89 3.21 0.06
N LEU A 234 -6.90 2.35 1.09
CA LEU A 234 -7.89 1.28 1.24
C LEU A 234 -9.32 1.82 1.30
N GLY A 235 -9.51 2.97 1.96
CA GLY A 235 -10.79 3.68 2.01
C GLY A 235 -11.93 2.79 2.54
N ALA A 236 -12.93 2.52 1.72
CA ALA A 236 -14.09 1.68 2.11
C ALA A 236 -13.71 0.21 2.38
N ARG A 237 -12.59 -0.26 1.82
CA ARG A 237 -12.09 -1.62 2.00
C ARG A 237 -11.36 -1.81 3.35
N ALA A 238 -11.05 -0.74 4.08
CA ALA A 238 -10.40 -0.81 5.39
C ALA A 238 -11.31 -1.38 6.52
N GLY A 239 -12.54 -1.77 6.21
CA GLY A 239 -13.51 -2.31 7.17
C GLY A 239 -12.97 -3.44 8.05
N PRO A 240 -12.30 -4.48 7.50
CA PRO A 240 -11.73 -5.57 8.28
C PRO A 240 -10.63 -5.13 9.25
N SER A 241 -9.99 -3.97 9.02
CA SER A 241 -8.94 -3.42 9.89
C SER A 241 -9.50 -2.61 11.06
N LEU A 242 -10.78 -2.21 11.02
CA LEU A 242 -11.39 -1.37 12.05
C LEU A 242 -11.37 -1.98 13.46
N PRO A 243 -11.70 -3.28 13.68
CA PRO A 243 -11.68 -3.85 15.02
C PRO A 243 -10.31 -3.74 15.68
N GLU A 244 -9.25 -4.00 14.91
CA GLU A 244 -7.87 -3.97 15.41
C GLU A 244 -7.37 -2.53 15.60
N LEU A 245 -7.70 -1.60 14.69
CA LEU A 245 -7.46 -0.17 14.89
C LEU A 245 -8.12 0.34 16.18
N ILE A 246 -9.37 -0.06 16.45
CA ILE A 246 -10.07 0.31 17.68
C ILE A 246 -9.35 -0.27 18.90
N ARG A 247 -8.94 -1.54 18.86
CA ARG A 247 -8.21 -2.20 19.95
C ARG A 247 -6.93 -1.46 20.30
N ILE A 248 -6.09 -1.17 19.30
CA ILE A 248 -4.83 -0.42 19.46
C ILE A 248 -5.11 1.01 19.94
N ALA A 249 -6.10 1.70 19.35
CA ALA A 249 -6.47 3.06 19.72
C ALA A 249 -7.05 3.18 21.15
N ARG A 250 -7.65 2.11 21.70
CA ARG A 250 -8.10 2.09 23.10
C ARG A 250 -6.93 2.00 24.07
N ASN A 251 -5.82 1.36 23.69
CA ASN A 251 -4.70 1.04 24.58
C ASN A 251 -5.23 0.47 25.91
N GLU A 252 -6.04 -0.60 25.83
CA GLU A 252 -6.77 -1.15 26.98
C GLU A 252 -5.85 -1.58 28.13
N GLU A 253 -4.61 -1.95 27.81
CA GLU A 253 -3.58 -2.37 28.78
C GLU A 253 -2.89 -1.19 29.47
N GLY A 254 -3.11 0.06 29.01
CA GLY A 254 -2.48 1.26 29.56
C GLY A 254 -0.96 1.28 29.39
N ASP A 255 -0.42 0.52 28.43
CA ASP A 255 1.01 0.41 28.22
C ASP A 255 1.55 1.72 27.61
N ARG A 256 2.46 2.37 28.33
CA ARG A 256 3.13 3.60 27.87
C ARG A 256 3.92 3.36 26.58
N ARG A 257 4.38 2.14 26.32
CA ARG A 257 5.10 1.77 25.08
C ARG A 257 4.20 1.78 23.85
N GLN A 258 2.89 1.63 24.05
CA GLN A 258 1.90 1.59 22.97
C GLN A 258 1.27 2.97 22.68
N LEU A 259 1.70 4.05 23.36
CA LEU A 259 1.13 5.39 23.15
C LEU A 259 1.34 5.93 21.73
N VAL A 260 2.48 5.62 21.10
CA VAL A 260 2.73 6.06 19.71
C VAL A 260 1.89 5.25 18.73
N ALA A 261 1.77 3.94 18.94
CA ALA A 261 0.87 3.06 18.19
C ALA A 261 -0.60 3.49 18.33
N GLN A 262 -1.01 3.90 19.54
CA GLN A 262 -2.32 4.47 19.83
C GLN A 262 -2.57 5.75 19.02
N ALA A 263 -1.60 6.67 18.99
CA ALA A 263 -1.69 7.89 18.20
C ALA A 263 -1.84 7.59 16.70
N VAL A 264 -1.03 6.69 16.15
CA VAL A 264 -1.13 6.26 14.73
C VAL A 264 -2.49 5.64 14.42
N ALA A 265 -3.01 4.79 15.31
CA ALA A 265 -4.32 4.17 15.12
C ALA A 265 -5.44 5.23 15.13
N LEU A 266 -5.37 6.22 16.01
CA LEU A 266 -6.31 7.34 16.05
C LEU A 266 -6.21 8.21 14.79
N ASP A 267 -4.99 8.51 14.33
CA ASP A 267 -4.76 9.27 13.09
C ASP A 267 -5.33 8.54 11.87
N ALA A 268 -5.12 7.21 11.77
CA ALA A 268 -5.69 6.39 10.71
C ALA A 268 -7.23 6.37 10.76
N LEU A 269 -7.82 6.16 11.93
CA LEU A 269 -9.29 6.21 12.11
C LEU A 269 -9.85 7.59 11.76
N GLU A 270 -9.14 8.66 12.12
CA GLU A 270 -9.52 10.02 11.80
C GLU A 270 -9.48 10.27 10.28
N ALA A 271 -8.40 9.87 9.61
CA ALA A 271 -8.25 10.02 8.17
C ALA A 271 -9.32 9.21 7.40
N LEU A 272 -9.64 7.99 7.86
CA LEU A 272 -10.74 7.19 7.35
C LEU A 272 -12.11 7.87 7.57
N PHE A 273 -12.34 8.48 8.74
CA PHE A 273 -13.59 9.17 9.04
C PHE A 273 -13.79 10.39 8.13
N GLN A 274 -12.73 11.14 7.87
CA GLN A 274 -12.77 12.32 7.00
C GLN A 274 -12.97 11.95 5.54
N SER A 275 -12.27 10.92 5.06
CA SER A 275 -12.30 10.52 3.65
C SER A 275 -13.52 9.67 3.28
N ARG A 276 -14.01 8.81 4.19
CA ARG A 276 -15.00 7.76 3.89
C ARG A 276 -16.02 7.54 5.01
N GLN A 277 -16.92 8.50 5.23
CA GLN A 277 -18.00 8.39 6.23
C GLN A 277 -18.92 7.17 6.05
N ALA A 278 -19.04 6.63 4.84
CA ALA A 278 -19.83 5.42 4.55
C ALA A 278 -19.40 4.23 5.42
N LEU A 279 -18.09 4.07 5.64
CA LEU A 279 -17.50 3.03 6.47
C LEU A 279 -17.99 3.09 7.93
N PHE A 280 -18.33 4.30 8.41
CA PHE A 280 -18.71 4.54 9.79
C PHE A 280 -20.19 4.24 10.10
N HIS A 281 -20.98 3.85 9.09
CA HIS A 281 -22.38 3.44 9.26
C HIS A 281 -22.54 1.97 9.69
N THR A 282 -21.45 1.20 9.77
CA THR A 282 -21.39 -0.16 10.34
C THR A 282 -21.27 -0.10 11.88
N PRO A 283 -21.64 -1.16 12.63
CA PRO A 283 -21.47 -1.20 14.07
C PRO A 283 -20.03 -0.92 14.54
N GLU A 284 -19.02 -1.43 13.84
CA GLU A 284 -17.60 -1.23 14.13
C GLU A 284 -17.19 0.20 13.84
N GLY A 285 -17.60 0.74 12.69
CA GLY A 285 -17.37 2.14 12.35
C GLY A 285 -18.03 3.10 13.35
N CYS A 286 -19.23 2.76 13.82
CA CYS A 286 -19.92 3.46 14.90
C CYS A 286 -19.10 3.48 16.21
N ARG A 287 -18.43 2.37 16.57
CA ARG A 287 -17.50 2.30 17.71
C ARG A 287 -16.29 3.19 17.49
N ALA A 288 -15.67 3.14 16.30
CA ALA A 288 -14.53 3.99 15.95
C ALA A 288 -14.87 5.49 16.03
N ALA A 289 -16.00 5.93 15.48
CA ALA A 289 -16.44 7.34 15.57
C ALA A 289 -16.66 7.78 17.03
N SER A 290 -17.19 6.88 17.87
CA SER A 290 -17.40 7.16 19.29
C SER A 290 -16.07 7.30 20.03
N LEU A 291 -15.09 6.44 19.73
CA LEU A 291 -13.73 6.51 20.27
C LEU A 291 -13.02 7.82 19.87
N LEU A 292 -13.12 8.22 18.61
CA LEU A 292 -12.56 9.50 18.12
C LEU A 292 -13.17 10.71 18.86
N ALA A 293 -14.50 10.70 19.06
CA ALA A 293 -15.19 11.76 19.78
C ALA A 293 -14.74 11.84 21.26
N LEU A 294 -14.58 10.69 21.92
CA LEU A 294 -14.05 10.57 23.28
C LEU A 294 -12.63 11.11 23.38
N HIS A 295 -11.72 10.64 22.53
CA HIS A 295 -10.30 10.97 22.64
C HIS A 295 -10.04 12.48 22.45
N ARG A 296 -10.68 13.08 21.44
CA ARG A 296 -10.55 14.52 21.21
C ARG A 296 -11.18 15.38 22.30
N SER A 297 -12.26 14.93 22.95
CA SER A 297 -12.81 15.63 24.12
C SER A 297 -11.87 15.62 25.32
N ARG A 298 -11.07 14.55 25.49
CA ARG A 298 -10.05 14.43 26.55
C ARG A 298 -8.83 15.29 26.25
N SER A 299 -8.36 15.32 25.01
CA SER A 299 -7.27 16.21 24.58
C SER A 299 -7.61 17.69 24.81
N LEU A 300 -8.87 18.08 24.60
CA LEU A 300 -9.38 19.41 24.91
C LEU A 300 -9.49 19.72 26.42
N ALA A 301 -9.46 18.69 27.28
CA ALA A 301 -9.57 18.83 28.73
C ALA A 301 -8.20 18.77 29.46
N ALA A 302 -7.10 18.49 28.75
CA ALA A 302 -5.75 18.54 29.31
C ALA A 302 -5.35 20.02 29.59
N PRO A 303 -4.64 20.32 30.69
CA PRO A 303 -4.27 21.70 31.03
C PRO A 303 -3.41 22.33 29.94
N ALA A 304 -3.79 23.55 29.53
CA ALA A 304 -3.16 24.29 28.45
C ALA A 304 -1.84 24.93 28.91
N ASP A 305 -0.70 24.32 28.59
CA ASP A 305 0.63 24.94 28.59
C ASP A 305 1.15 25.17 27.15
N ALA A 306 0.25 25.36 26.18
CA ALA A 306 0.64 25.66 24.79
C ALA A 306 0.82 27.20 24.60
N PRO A 307 2.01 27.68 24.19
CA PRO A 307 2.34 29.11 24.11
C PRO A 307 1.67 29.87 22.94
N ASP A 308 1.05 29.16 22.00
CA ASP A 308 0.27 29.74 20.92
C ASP A 308 -1.21 29.38 21.10
N GLY A 309 -2.07 30.38 21.30
CA GLY A 309 -3.52 30.27 21.56
C GLY A 309 -4.37 29.66 20.44
N ARG A 310 -3.88 28.65 19.72
CA ARG A 310 -4.65 27.84 18.78
C ARG A 310 -5.43 26.77 19.56
N VAL A 311 -6.75 26.91 19.59
CA VAL A 311 -7.66 25.92 20.18
C VAL A 311 -7.49 24.58 19.44
N PRO A 312 -7.23 23.44 20.13
CA PRO A 312 -7.12 22.14 19.47
C PRO A 312 -8.41 21.80 18.71
N HIS A 313 -8.30 21.07 17.60
CA HIS A 313 -9.34 20.78 16.60
C HIS A 313 -10.75 20.40 17.13
N THR A 314 -11.55 21.39 17.55
CA THR A 314 -12.96 21.20 17.99
C THR A 314 -13.91 20.79 16.85
N GLN A 315 -13.52 21.05 15.59
CA GLN A 315 -14.31 20.74 14.40
C GLN A 315 -14.53 19.23 14.23
N GLY A 316 -13.51 18.44 14.48
CA GLY A 316 -13.57 16.99 14.35
C GLY A 316 -14.50 16.31 15.37
N VAL A 317 -14.51 16.79 16.63
CA VAL A 317 -15.47 16.36 17.67
C VAL A 317 -16.91 16.68 17.24
N ARG A 318 -17.14 17.89 16.74
CA ARG A 318 -18.49 18.31 16.29
C ARG A 318 -18.98 17.48 15.11
N GLN A 319 -18.09 17.16 14.16
CA GLN A 319 -18.41 16.31 13.02
C GLN A 319 -18.75 14.89 13.46
N ALA A 320 -17.93 14.27 14.32
CA ALA A 320 -18.21 12.94 14.85
C ALA A 320 -19.52 12.89 15.66
N VAL A 321 -19.74 13.84 16.58
CA VAL A 321 -20.97 13.91 17.37
C VAL A 321 -22.20 14.19 16.49
N SER A 322 -22.07 15.06 15.48
CA SER A 322 -23.14 15.31 14.51
C SER A 322 -23.45 14.05 13.70
N PHE A 323 -22.43 13.28 13.32
CA PHE A 323 -22.59 12.02 12.61
C PHE A 323 -23.37 11.01 13.47
N LEU A 324 -22.93 10.77 14.72
CA LEU A 324 -23.58 9.83 15.64
C LEU A 324 -25.05 10.18 15.91
N LYS A 325 -25.42 11.47 15.86
CA LYS A 325 -26.82 11.92 16.00
C LYS A 325 -27.71 11.56 14.81
N ARG A 326 -27.14 11.39 13.61
CA ARG A 326 -27.88 11.13 12.36
C ARG A 326 -28.07 9.64 12.09
N VAL A 327 -27.23 8.79 12.67
CA VAL A 327 -27.27 7.33 12.46
C VAL A 327 -28.31 6.69 13.39
N PRO A 328 -29.06 5.65 12.95
CA PRO A 328 -30.09 5.02 13.75
C PRO A 328 -29.56 4.53 15.10
N ALA A 329 -30.24 4.91 16.18
CA ALA A 329 -29.74 4.70 17.54
C ALA A 329 -29.54 3.21 17.91
N ALA A 330 -30.25 2.29 17.25
CA ALA A 330 -30.04 0.85 17.43
C ALA A 330 -28.60 0.39 17.10
N ARG A 331 -27.96 1.01 16.09
CA ARG A 331 -26.60 0.67 15.66
C ARG A 331 -25.53 1.16 16.63
N HIS A 332 -25.79 2.28 17.33
CA HIS A 332 -24.87 2.82 18.33
C HIS A 332 -25.12 2.32 19.75
N ARG A 333 -26.35 1.92 20.13
CA ARG A 333 -26.63 1.41 21.49
C ARG A 333 -25.78 0.19 21.85
N ALA A 334 -25.66 -0.76 20.93
CA ALA A 334 -24.78 -1.92 21.11
C ALA A 334 -23.29 -1.51 21.13
N ALA A 335 -22.89 -0.53 20.31
CA ALA A 335 -21.53 0.00 20.27
C ALA A 335 -21.13 0.76 21.55
N LEU A 336 -22.04 1.54 22.13
CA LEU A 336 -21.83 2.31 23.36
C LEU A 336 -21.86 1.45 24.61
N ALA A 337 -22.55 0.30 24.60
CA ALA A 337 -22.62 -0.62 25.74
C ALA A 337 -21.26 -1.28 26.09
N HIS A 338 -20.36 -1.42 25.11
CA HIS A 338 -19.02 -1.98 25.30
C HIS A 338 -17.90 -0.93 25.46
N LEU A 339 -18.24 0.35 25.28
CA LEU A 339 -17.35 1.46 25.58
C LEU A 339 -17.55 1.81 27.05
N GLU A 340 -16.83 1.12 27.94
CA GLU A 340 -16.83 1.47 29.36
C GLU A 340 -16.44 2.95 29.52
N GLY A 341 -17.35 3.72 30.11
CA GLY A 341 -17.05 5.05 30.62
C GLY A 341 -16.10 4.96 31.81
N PRO A 342 -15.42 6.06 32.19
CA PRO A 342 -14.43 6.01 33.27
C PRO A 342 -15.08 5.61 34.60
N THR A 343 -14.49 4.63 35.27
CA THR A 343 -14.46 4.60 36.74
C THR A 343 -13.72 5.86 37.18
N LEU A 344 -14.47 6.84 37.67
CA LEU A 344 -13.90 8.00 38.35
C LEU A 344 -13.33 7.54 39.69
N GLU A 345 -12.08 7.05 39.69
CA GLU A 345 -11.30 6.97 40.92
C GLU A 345 -10.89 8.38 41.31
N GLY A 346 -11.61 8.96 42.27
CA GLY A 346 -11.17 10.18 42.95
C GLY A 346 -12.25 11.19 43.26
N SER A 347 -13.18 10.86 44.17
CA SER A 347 -13.61 11.78 45.23
C SER A 347 -14.55 11.04 46.18
N GLY A 348 -14.29 11.18 47.48
CA GLY A 348 -14.81 10.32 48.54
C GLY A 348 -16.34 10.19 48.63
N GLY A 349 -16.73 9.02 49.13
CA GLY A 349 -17.96 8.74 49.87
C GLY A 349 -19.24 9.46 49.44
N CYS A 350 -20.05 8.81 48.60
CA CYS A 350 -21.49 9.06 48.58
C CYS A 350 -22.26 7.75 48.56
N ARG A 351 -22.99 7.51 49.65
CA ARG A 351 -23.89 6.36 49.86
C ARG A 351 -25.05 6.44 48.87
N HIS A 352 -25.45 5.27 48.36
CA HIS A 352 -26.64 5.07 47.53
C HIS A 352 -27.89 5.80 48.08
N ARG A 353 -28.52 6.63 47.24
CA ARG A 353 -29.95 6.94 47.31
C ARG A 353 -30.55 6.86 45.90
N PRO A 354 -31.76 6.28 45.73
CA PRO A 354 -32.40 6.18 44.43
C PRO A 354 -32.97 7.56 44.04
N VAL A 355 -32.68 8.01 42.82
CA VAL A 355 -33.19 9.30 42.31
C VAL A 355 -34.65 9.13 41.88
N ARG A 356 -35.54 9.81 42.60
CA ARG A 356 -36.93 10.05 42.18
C ARG A 356 -36.96 10.98 40.96
N ARG A 357 -37.96 10.73 40.10
CA ARG A 357 -38.50 11.57 39.02
C ARG A 357 -38.27 13.08 39.25
N VAL A 358 -37.67 13.75 38.27
CA VAL A 358 -37.76 15.21 38.12
C VAL A 358 -38.01 15.54 36.65
N GLU A 359 -39.26 15.87 36.35
CA GLU A 359 -39.63 16.78 35.26
C GLU A 359 -39.14 18.18 35.60
N GLY A 360 -38.61 18.92 34.61
CA GLY A 360 -38.47 20.38 34.75
C GLY A 360 -37.16 21.00 34.24
N HIS A 361 -37.31 21.80 33.18
CA HIS A 361 -36.57 23.02 32.85
C HIS A 361 -35.15 22.93 32.26
N LEU A 362 -35.13 23.00 30.92
CA LEU A 362 -34.10 23.70 30.16
C LEU A 362 -34.10 25.19 30.56
N ARG A 363 -33.00 25.67 31.15
CA ARG A 363 -32.59 27.08 31.05
C ARG A 363 -31.21 27.15 30.40
N GLN A 364 -31.13 28.07 29.45
CA GLN A 364 -29.97 28.43 28.64
C GLN A 364 -28.79 28.87 29.51
N GLY A 365 -27.57 28.51 29.09
CA GLY A 365 -26.34 29.13 29.57
C GLY A 365 -25.10 28.26 29.39
N GLY A 366 -24.14 28.72 28.57
CA GLY A 366 -22.76 28.24 28.58
C GLY A 366 -22.45 27.16 27.54
N SER A 367 -21.75 27.58 26.49
CA SER A 367 -21.14 26.74 25.44
C SER A 367 -19.98 25.89 25.98
N ASN A 368 -20.26 24.88 26.81
CA ASN A 368 -19.28 23.86 27.16
C ASN A 368 -19.55 22.58 26.37
N LEU A 369 -18.64 22.25 25.45
CA LEU A 369 -18.66 21.02 24.65
C LEU A 369 -18.77 19.78 25.55
N ALA A 370 -18.17 19.80 26.75
CA ALA A 370 -18.32 18.77 27.78
C ALA A 370 -19.78 18.55 28.21
N GLY A 371 -20.57 19.60 28.45
CA GLY A 371 -21.98 19.49 28.85
C GLY A 371 -22.91 19.02 27.72
N ALA A 372 -22.59 19.34 26.46
CA ALA A 372 -23.30 18.80 25.31
C ALA A 372 -22.97 17.31 25.06
N TRP A 373 -21.73 16.91 25.38
CA TRP A 373 -21.24 15.54 25.28
C TRP A 373 -21.77 14.67 26.44
N GLU A 374 -21.75 15.17 27.67
CA GLU A 374 -22.44 14.59 28.83
C GLU A 374 -23.96 14.57 28.64
N GLY A 375 -24.54 15.56 27.96
CA GLY A 375 -25.96 15.54 27.59
C GLY A 375 -26.29 14.52 26.50
N PHE A 376 -25.36 14.24 25.57
CA PHE A 376 -25.51 13.20 24.55
C PHE A 376 -25.28 11.80 25.14
N MET A 377 -24.16 11.59 25.84
CA MET A 377 -23.88 10.37 26.59
C MET A 377 -24.90 10.12 27.67
N GLY A 378 -25.37 11.17 28.36
CA GLY A 378 -26.45 11.14 29.35
C GLY A 378 -27.81 10.79 28.77
N LYS A 379 -28.07 11.14 27.51
CA LYS A 379 -29.25 10.68 26.76
C LYS A 379 -29.09 9.23 26.27
N CYS A 380 -27.87 8.82 25.90
CA CYS A 380 -27.54 7.44 25.57
C CYS A 380 -27.56 6.51 26.80
N SER A 381 -27.16 7.00 27.98
CA SER A 381 -27.14 6.26 29.25
C SER A 381 -28.46 6.33 30.01
N ARG A 382 -29.31 7.36 29.79
CA ARG A 382 -30.73 7.36 30.18
C ARG A 382 -31.59 6.37 29.39
N TRP A 383 -31.04 5.71 28.39
CA TRP A 383 -31.66 4.54 27.76
C TRP A 383 -31.20 3.23 28.42
N SER A 384 -31.04 3.29 29.74
CA SER A 384 -30.95 2.15 30.63
C SER A 384 -32.33 1.47 30.67
N PHE A 385 -32.41 0.34 29.96
CA PHE A 385 -33.22 -0.83 30.29
C PHE A 385 -34.34 -0.64 31.35
N GLU A 386 -35.57 -0.42 30.89
CA GLU A 386 -36.72 -1.07 31.52
C GLU A 386 -36.81 -2.48 30.90
N ALA A 387 -36.03 -3.42 31.44
CA ALA A 387 -36.39 -4.83 31.35
C ALA A 387 -37.56 -5.04 32.33
N ALA A 388 -38.78 -4.99 31.81
CA ALA A 388 -39.91 -5.60 32.47
C ALA A 388 -39.68 -7.12 32.49
N GLY A 389 -39.56 -7.70 33.69
CA GLY A 389 -39.57 -9.15 33.90
C GLY A 389 -38.47 -9.61 34.84
N GLY A 390 -38.78 -9.74 36.13
CA GLY A 390 -37.87 -10.26 37.14
C GLY A 390 -37.49 -11.72 36.92
N GLY A 391 -36.29 -12.09 37.38
CA GLY A 391 -35.93 -13.49 37.58
C GLY A 391 -34.45 -13.80 37.41
N ARG A 392 -33.75 -13.88 38.54
CA ARG A 392 -32.51 -14.64 38.83
C ARG A 392 -31.23 -14.34 38.03
N ARG A 393 -30.17 -14.13 38.82
CA ARG A 393 -28.75 -14.14 38.42
C ARG A 393 -28.31 -15.57 38.11
N GLU A 394 -27.54 -15.78 37.04
CA GLU A 394 -26.31 -16.62 36.93
C GLU A 394 -25.73 -16.63 35.50
N PRO A 395 -24.49 -17.11 35.24
CA PRO A 395 -23.39 -16.32 34.69
C PRO A 395 -23.06 -16.57 33.21
N TRP A 396 -22.26 -15.64 32.64
CA TRP A 396 -21.36 -15.74 31.49
C TRP A 396 -21.54 -16.93 30.53
N GLY A 397 -21.97 -16.62 29.30
CA GLY A 397 -21.87 -17.50 28.14
C GLY A 397 -21.22 -16.75 26.99
N GLU A 398 -20.20 -17.38 26.41
CA GLU A 398 -19.35 -16.98 25.29
C GLU A 398 -20.11 -16.42 24.08
N CYS A 399 -19.55 -15.38 23.46
CA CYS A 399 -19.38 -15.20 21.99
C CYS A 399 -18.49 -14.00 21.73
#